data_AF-A0ABD1IS39-F1
#
_entry.id   AF-A0ABD1IS39-F1
#
_cell.length_a   1.000
_cell.length_b   1.000
_cell.length_c   1.000
_cell.angle_alpha   90.00
_cell.angle_beta   90.00
_cell.angle_gamma   90.00
#
_symmetry.space_group_name_H-M   'P 1'
#
loop_
_entity.id
_entity.type
_entity.pdbx_description
1 polymer ?
#
loop_
_entity_poly.entity_id
_entity_poly.type
_entity_poly.pdbx_seq_one_letter_code
_entity_poly.pdbx_strand_id
1 'polypeptide(L)'
;MSVPLSPSMSVPLSPSMSVPLSPLSPLGSPRHPPAPDLSCLQAYGHWLASRHSASILPMAEDLALWIHTILGVAVAAEDLIDRLETGVLLCQLAEELQERMILGSNGKPFIRRVIRWREDAAPGSFFARDNIANFLYWCRKIGVQEPYLFESEDLVLKRQPKEVCLCLLQVGRIASR
;
A
#
# COMPACT_ATOMS: atom_id res chain seq x y z
N MET A 1 93.48 6.29 11.40
CA MET A 1 92.78 5.17 12.07
C MET A 1 91.29 5.36 11.87
N SER A 2 90.68 4.33 11.28
CA SER A 2 89.27 3.93 11.38
C SER A 2 88.18 4.87 10.86
N VAL A 3 87.70 4.56 9.64
CA VAL A 3 86.28 4.60 9.29
C VAL A 3 85.56 3.53 10.15
N PRO A 4 84.32 3.78 10.60
CA PRO A 4 83.27 2.83 10.20
C PRO A 4 81.87 3.44 9.93
N LEU A 5 81.23 2.84 8.91
CA LEU A 5 79.86 2.29 8.88
C LEU A 5 78.63 3.23 8.92
N SER A 6 78.03 3.35 7.73
CA SER A 6 76.59 3.47 7.41
C SER A 6 75.71 2.51 8.27
N PRO A 7 74.34 2.55 8.31
CA PRO A 7 73.45 2.95 7.20
C PRO A 7 72.04 3.53 7.55
N SER A 8 71.36 3.97 6.49
CA SER A 8 69.94 3.74 6.17
C SER A 8 68.91 3.64 7.30
N MET A 9 68.01 4.63 7.36
CA MET A 9 66.61 4.40 7.75
C MET A 9 65.72 4.95 6.64
N SER A 10 65.33 4.01 5.78
CA SER A 10 64.30 4.08 4.77
C SER A 10 62.96 4.46 5.40
N VAL A 11 62.30 5.45 4.79
CA VAL A 11 60.89 5.79 5.04
C VAL A 11 60.02 4.60 4.62
N PRO A 12 59.21 4.00 5.51
CA PRO A 12 58.20 3.05 5.07
C PRO A 12 56.99 3.80 4.51
N LEU A 13 56.68 3.48 3.26
CA LEU A 13 55.43 3.81 2.57
C LEU A 13 54.23 3.39 3.42
N SER A 14 53.23 4.28 3.46
CA SER A 14 51.91 4.03 4.02
C SER A 14 51.30 2.76 3.43
N PRO A 15 50.79 1.80 4.23
CA PRO A 15 50.04 0.70 3.67
C PRO A 15 48.67 1.23 3.23
N SER A 16 48.38 1.06 1.94
CA SER A 16 47.04 1.20 1.39
C SER A 16 46.05 0.37 2.22
N MET A 17 45.07 1.02 2.84
CA MET A 17 43.92 0.33 3.40
C MET A 17 43.12 -0.26 2.23
N SER A 18 43.34 -1.55 1.96
CA SER A 18 42.49 -2.33 1.07
C SER A 18 41.10 -2.42 1.70
N VAL A 19 40.17 -1.65 1.15
CA VAL A 19 38.74 -1.78 1.44
C VAL A 19 38.32 -3.20 1.05
N PRO A 20 37.70 -4.00 1.94
CA PRO A 20 37.18 -5.29 1.53
C PRO A 20 36.00 -5.05 0.57
N LEU A 21 36.19 -5.45 -0.68
CA LEU A 21 35.12 -5.57 -1.68
C LEU A 21 34.02 -6.45 -1.07
N SER A 22 32.90 -5.83 -0.73
CA SER A 22 31.68 -6.55 -0.34
C SER A 22 31.20 -7.38 -1.54
N PRO A 23 30.74 -8.62 -1.33
CA PRO A 23 30.34 -9.48 -2.43
C PRO A 23 29.13 -8.88 -3.16
N LEU A 24 29.28 -8.75 -4.48
CA LEU A 24 28.22 -8.39 -5.41
C LEU A 24 27.03 -9.35 -5.22
N SER A 25 25.92 -8.85 -4.66
CA SER A 25 24.66 -9.59 -4.66
C SER A 25 24.07 -9.60 -6.07
N PRO A 26 23.58 -10.76 -6.56
CA PRO A 26 23.07 -10.89 -7.91
C PRO A 26 21.65 -10.29 -8.05
N LEU A 27 21.44 -9.67 -9.21
CA LEU A 27 20.20 -9.52 -9.97
C LEU A 27 18.89 -9.08 -9.24
N GLY A 28 18.50 -7.84 -9.51
CA GLY A 28 17.10 -7.56 -9.91
C GLY A 28 16.04 -7.49 -8.82
N SER A 29 16.29 -6.79 -7.72
CA SER A 29 15.20 -6.17 -6.94
C SER A 29 15.34 -4.65 -7.05
N PRO A 30 14.25 -3.87 -7.22
CA PRO A 30 14.35 -2.42 -7.22
C PRO A 30 14.90 -2.00 -5.85
N ARG A 31 16.18 -1.61 -5.84
CA ARG A 31 16.89 -1.21 -4.62
C ARG A 31 16.20 0.05 -4.11
N HIS A 32 15.43 -0.10 -3.03
CA HIS A 32 14.92 1.05 -2.29
C HIS A 32 16.07 1.99 -1.96
N PRO A 33 15.90 3.32 -2.09
CA PRO A 33 16.96 4.26 -1.80
C PRO A 33 17.48 4.04 -0.36
N PRO A 34 18.79 4.05 -0.12
CA PRO A 34 19.36 3.89 1.21
C PRO A 34 18.80 4.96 2.16
N ALA A 35 18.70 4.64 3.45
CA ALA A 35 18.22 5.60 4.44
C ALA A 35 19.11 6.85 4.41
N PRO A 36 18.52 8.06 4.32
CA PRO A 36 19.29 9.30 4.39
C PRO A 36 19.89 9.43 5.78
N ASP A 37 21.00 10.17 5.87
CA ASP A 37 21.62 10.52 7.14
C ASP A 37 20.64 11.28 8.06
N LEU A 38 20.73 11.02 9.36
CA LEU A 38 19.87 11.63 10.39
C LEU A 38 20.16 13.13 10.59
N SER A 39 21.21 13.66 9.96
CA SER A 39 21.55 15.09 9.96
C SER A 39 20.45 15.98 9.34
N CYS A 40 19.54 15.43 8.54
CA CYS A 40 18.42 16.16 7.97
C CYS A 40 17.08 15.44 8.22
N LEU A 41 16.35 15.88 9.26
CA LEU A 41 15.02 15.36 9.60
C LEU A 41 14.01 15.47 8.44
N GLN A 42 14.12 16.50 7.60
CA GLN A 42 13.24 16.66 6.43
C GLN A 42 13.50 15.59 5.37
N ALA A 43 14.78 15.29 5.07
CA ALA A 43 15.15 14.23 4.13
C ALA A 43 14.72 12.85 4.65
N TYR A 44 14.88 12.60 5.95
CA TYR A 44 14.40 11.39 6.60
C TYR A 44 12.86 11.26 6.54
N GLY A 45 12.13 12.35 6.78
CA GLY A 45 10.67 12.41 6.62
C GLY A 45 10.21 12.09 5.19
N HIS A 46 10.85 12.67 4.18
CA HIS A 46 10.56 12.37 2.77
C HIS A 46 10.88 10.91 2.41
N TRP A 47 11.97 10.35 2.95
CA TRP A 47 12.32 8.95 2.74
C TRP A 47 11.28 8.00 3.35
N LEU A 48 10.82 8.26 4.58
CA LEU A 48 9.74 7.48 5.20
C LEU A 48 8.44 7.56 4.38
N ALA A 49 8.05 8.78 3.95
CA ALA A 49 6.86 8.98 3.12
C ALA A 49 6.96 8.24 1.78
N SER A 50 8.14 8.26 1.14
CA SER A 50 8.41 7.52 -0.09
C SER A 50 8.28 6.00 0.10
N ARG A 51 8.75 5.45 1.23
CA ARG A 51 8.57 4.02 1.54
C ARG A 51 7.12 3.63 1.77
N HIS A 52 6.36 4.45 2.49
CA HIS A 52 4.93 4.21 2.68
C HIS A 52 4.20 4.24 1.33
N SER A 53 4.47 5.25 0.51
CA SER A 53 3.88 5.38 -0.83
C SER A 53 4.26 4.20 -1.74
N ALA A 54 5.53 3.79 -1.75
CA ALA A 54 6.00 2.67 -2.56
C ALA A 54 5.38 1.32 -2.14
N SER A 55 4.98 1.17 -0.87
CA SER A 55 4.29 -0.04 -0.42
C SER A 55 2.84 -0.15 -0.89
N ILE A 56 2.22 0.98 -1.27
CA ILE A 56 0.82 1.04 -1.69
C ILE A 56 0.69 0.71 -3.17
N LEU A 57 1.63 1.18 -4.01
CA LEU A 57 1.51 1.10 -5.46
C LEU A 57 1.22 -0.31 -5.99
N PRO A 58 1.93 -1.39 -5.57
CA PRO A 58 1.62 -2.73 -6.06
C PRO A 58 0.20 -3.18 -5.70
N MET A 59 -0.25 -2.87 -4.48
CA MET A 59 -1.63 -3.18 -4.05
C MET A 59 -2.64 -2.35 -4.84
N ALA A 60 -2.33 -1.09 -5.13
CA ALA A 60 -3.21 -0.21 -5.88
C ALA A 60 -3.36 -0.65 -7.34
N GLU A 61 -2.29 -1.11 -7.98
CA GLU A 61 -2.32 -1.70 -9.34
C GLU A 61 -3.22 -2.94 -9.38
N ASP A 62 -3.02 -3.88 -8.45
CA ASP A 62 -3.84 -5.09 -8.34
C ASP A 62 -5.32 -4.74 -8.09
N LEU A 63 -5.58 -3.78 -7.19
CA LEU A 63 -6.93 -3.35 -6.85
C LEU A 63 -7.61 -2.59 -8.00
N ALA A 64 -6.88 -1.75 -8.73
CA ALA A 64 -7.40 -1.03 -9.89
C ALA A 64 -7.85 -2.03 -10.98
N LEU A 65 -7.00 -3.02 -11.28
CA LEU A 65 -7.34 -4.09 -12.23
C LEU A 65 -8.52 -4.95 -11.73
N TRP A 66 -8.53 -5.29 -10.44
CA TRP A 66 -9.61 -6.06 -9.85
C TRP A 66 -10.94 -5.30 -9.91
N ILE A 67 -10.98 -4.04 -9.48
CA ILE A 67 -12.18 -3.18 -9.56
C ILE A 67 -12.66 -3.05 -11.00
N HIS A 68 -11.76 -2.86 -11.96
CA HIS A 68 -12.12 -2.83 -13.38
C HIS A 68 -12.77 -4.13 -13.84
N THR A 69 -12.25 -5.28 -13.41
CA THR A 69 -12.80 -6.60 -13.76
C THR A 69 -14.18 -6.83 -13.15
N ILE A 70 -14.44 -6.28 -11.95
CA ILE A 70 -15.73 -6.42 -11.28
C ILE A 70 -16.76 -5.43 -11.84
N LEU A 71 -16.42 -4.15 -11.95
CA LEU A 71 -17.37 -3.06 -12.26
C LEU A 71 -17.33 -2.55 -13.70
N GLY A 72 -16.32 -2.92 -14.49
CA GLY A 72 -16.11 -2.38 -15.84
C GLY A 72 -15.67 -0.91 -15.88
N VAL A 73 -15.34 -0.32 -14.72
CA VAL A 73 -14.92 1.08 -14.59
C VAL A 73 -13.40 1.16 -14.67
N ALA A 74 -12.86 2.10 -15.46
CA ALA A 74 -11.43 2.38 -15.48
C ALA A 74 -11.03 3.17 -14.22
N VAL A 75 -10.05 2.64 -13.49
CA VAL A 75 -9.42 3.25 -12.31
C VAL A 75 -7.92 3.09 -12.51
N ALA A 76 -7.14 4.14 -12.26
CA ALA A 76 -5.69 4.07 -12.30
C ALA A 76 -5.14 3.79 -10.88
N ALA A 77 -3.93 3.26 -10.79
CA ALA A 77 -3.34 2.98 -9.47
C ALA A 77 -3.04 4.29 -8.72
N GLU A 78 -2.69 5.34 -9.45
CA GLU A 78 -2.32 6.65 -8.93
C GLU A 78 -3.53 7.42 -8.39
N ASP A 79 -4.71 7.21 -8.96
CA ASP A 79 -5.96 7.90 -8.57
C ASP A 79 -6.92 7.01 -7.77
N LEU A 80 -6.54 5.76 -7.45
CA LEU A 80 -7.40 4.79 -6.77
C LEU A 80 -8.07 5.39 -5.52
N ILE A 81 -7.30 6.06 -4.65
CA ILE A 81 -7.84 6.61 -3.40
C ILE A 81 -8.80 7.77 -3.68
N ASP A 82 -8.51 8.62 -4.66
CA ASP A 82 -9.39 9.70 -5.10
C ASP A 82 -10.70 9.14 -5.66
N ARG A 83 -10.63 8.08 -6.46
CA ARG A 83 -11.81 7.40 -7.04
C ARG A 83 -12.71 6.75 -5.99
N LEU A 84 -12.18 6.43 -4.81
CA LEU A 84 -12.91 5.80 -3.71
C LEU A 84 -13.44 6.80 -2.67
N GLU A 85 -12.99 8.06 -2.68
CA GLU A 85 -13.18 9.00 -1.55
C GLU A 85 -14.63 9.38 -1.25
N THR A 86 -15.53 9.23 -2.22
CA THR A 86 -16.98 9.47 -2.04
C THR A 86 -17.72 8.25 -1.49
N GLY A 87 -17.07 7.09 -1.43
CA GLY A 87 -17.68 5.81 -1.07
C GLY A 87 -18.64 5.21 -2.10
N VAL A 88 -18.98 5.93 -3.17
CA VAL A 88 -19.94 5.45 -4.19
C VAL A 88 -19.42 4.19 -4.87
N LEU A 89 -18.18 4.23 -5.36
CA LEU A 89 -17.56 3.09 -6.04
C LEU A 89 -17.39 1.88 -5.11
N LEU A 90 -17.17 2.11 -3.80
CA LEU A 90 -17.12 1.06 -2.79
C LEU A 90 -18.48 0.37 -2.60
N CYS A 91 -19.56 1.15 -2.53
CA CYS A 91 -20.90 0.60 -2.40
C CYS A 91 -21.34 -0.17 -3.66
N GLN A 92 -21.02 0.35 -4.85
CA GLN A 92 -21.24 -0.35 -6.12
C GLN A 92 -20.47 -1.66 -6.19
N LEU A 93 -19.19 -1.64 -5.79
CA LEU A 93 -18.35 -2.84 -5.72
C LEU A 93 -18.97 -3.89 -4.79
N ALA A 94 -19.43 -3.47 -3.62
CA ALA A 94 -20.04 -4.36 -2.64
C ALA A 94 -21.36 -4.97 -3.12
N GLU A 95 -22.19 -4.21 -3.85
CA GLU A 95 -23.42 -4.72 -4.46
C GLU A 95 -23.10 -5.79 -5.52
N GLU A 96 -22.20 -5.50 -6.45
CA GLU A 96 -21.81 -6.42 -7.52
C GLU A 96 -21.16 -7.71 -6.96
N LEU A 97 -20.26 -7.57 -5.98
CA LEU A 97 -19.64 -8.73 -5.31
C LEU A 97 -20.69 -9.58 -4.60
N GLN A 98 -21.65 -8.95 -3.92
CA GLN A 98 -22.72 -9.67 -3.27
C GLN A 98 -23.55 -10.51 -4.26
N GLU A 99 -23.88 -9.97 -5.43
CA GLU A 99 -24.58 -10.75 -6.47
C GLU A 99 -23.77 -11.97 -6.90
N ARG A 100 -22.48 -11.79 -7.15
CA ARG A 100 -21.59 -12.90 -7.54
C ARG A 100 -21.49 -13.97 -6.45
N MET A 101 -21.41 -13.57 -5.19
CA MET A 101 -21.38 -14.49 -4.05
C MET A 101 -22.69 -15.27 -3.89
N ILE A 102 -23.83 -14.64 -4.15
CA ILE A 102 -25.14 -15.31 -4.14
C ILE A 102 -25.22 -16.36 -5.25
N LEU A 103 -24.80 -16.01 -6.47
CA LEU A 103 -24.80 -16.92 -7.61
C LEU A 103 -23.81 -18.10 -7.42
N GLY A 104 -22.67 -17.84 -6.81
CA GLY A 104 -21.63 -18.84 -6.53
C GLY A 104 -21.90 -19.72 -5.30
N SER A 105 -22.96 -19.47 -4.52
CA SER A 105 -23.11 -20.09 -3.20
C SER A 105 -23.40 -21.60 -3.20
N ASN A 106 -23.57 -22.24 -4.36
CA ASN A 106 -23.83 -23.69 -4.53
C ASN A 106 -24.89 -24.23 -3.56
N GLY A 107 -25.95 -23.46 -3.31
CA GLY A 107 -27.05 -23.82 -2.42
C GLY A 107 -26.83 -23.52 -0.93
N LYS A 108 -25.69 -22.93 -0.55
CA LYS A 108 -25.49 -22.40 0.80
C LYS A 108 -26.30 -21.10 0.96
N PRO A 109 -27.00 -20.91 2.08
CA PRO A 109 -27.73 -19.67 2.32
C PRO A 109 -26.76 -18.48 2.43
N PHE A 110 -26.77 -17.59 1.44
CA PHE A 110 -26.12 -16.29 1.52
C PHE A 110 -27.16 -15.23 1.90
N ILE A 111 -26.95 -14.52 3.01
CA ILE A 111 -27.88 -13.48 3.45
C ILE A 111 -27.58 -12.19 2.70
N ARG A 112 -28.41 -11.87 1.71
CA ARG A 112 -28.37 -10.58 0.99
C ARG A 112 -28.51 -9.43 1.99
N ARG A 113 -27.61 -8.45 1.90
CA ARG A 113 -27.64 -7.21 2.69
C ARG A 113 -28.02 -6.05 1.79
N VAL A 114 -28.82 -5.14 2.34
CA VAL A 114 -29.15 -3.88 1.66
C VAL A 114 -27.97 -2.93 1.86
N ILE A 115 -27.42 -2.43 0.76
CA ILE A 115 -26.35 -1.45 0.74
C ILE A 115 -26.97 -0.15 0.22
N ARG A 116 -26.92 0.91 1.02
CA ARG A 116 -27.46 2.22 0.65
C ARG A 116 -26.30 3.18 0.43
N TRP A 117 -26.37 3.98 -0.63
CA TRP A 117 -25.44 5.08 -0.87
C TRP A 117 -26.13 6.25 -1.56
N ARG A 118 -25.49 7.41 -1.53
CA ARG A 118 -25.86 8.60 -2.30
C ARG A 118 -24.86 8.82 -3.42
N GLU A 119 -25.34 8.84 -4.66
CA GLU A 119 -24.49 9.00 -5.85
C GLU A 119 -23.93 10.43 -6.02
N ASP A 120 -24.63 11.43 -5.49
CA ASP A 120 -24.27 12.84 -5.56
C ASP A 120 -23.38 13.30 -4.38
N ALA A 121 -22.82 12.35 -3.62
CA ALA A 121 -21.94 12.65 -2.49
C ALA A 121 -20.67 13.35 -2.97
N ALA A 122 -20.47 14.59 -2.49
CA ALA A 122 -19.24 15.33 -2.75
C ALA A 122 -18.06 14.75 -1.94
N PRO A 123 -16.83 14.78 -2.49
CA PRO A 123 -15.60 14.52 -1.75
C PRO A 123 -15.53 15.28 -0.42
N GLY A 124 -15.02 14.66 0.64
CA GLY A 124 -14.90 15.31 1.95
C GLY A 124 -16.21 15.47 2.74
N SER A 125 -17.37 15.17 2.15
CA SER A 125 -18.68 15.45 2.76
C SER A 125 -19.12 14.42 3.81
N PHE A 126 -20.11 14.81 4.61
CA PHE A 126 -20.81 13.87 5.51
C PHE A 126 -21.43 12.68 4.75
N PHE A 127 -21.97 12.92 3.55
CA PHE A 127 -22.55 11.85 2.73
C PHE A 127 -21.50 10.88 2.19
N ALA A 128 -20.30 11.37 1.85
CA ALA A 128 -19.18 10.51 1.47
C ALA A 128 -18.79 9.58 2.63
N ARG A 129 -18.69 10.13 3.84
CA ARG A 129 -18.42 9.35 5.05
C ARG A 129 -19.50 8.29 5.30
N ASP A 130 -20.77 8.65 5.15
CA ASP A 130 -21.90 7.74 5.34
C ASP A 130 -21.91 6.59 4.32
N ASN A 131 -21.62 6.88 3.04
CA ASN A 131 -21.43 5.85 2.02
C ASN A 131 -20.33 4.86 2.42
N ILE A 132 -19.16 5.37 2.82
CA ILE A 132 -18.03 4.53 3.25
C ILE A 132 -18.39 3.70 4.49
N ALA A 133 -19.12 4.28 5.45
CA ALA A 133 -19.59 3.55 6.62
C ALA A 133 -20.54 2.39 6.26
N ASN A 134 -21.43 2.60 5.29
CA ASN A 134 -22.33 1.55 4.77
C ASN A 134 -21.56 0.41 4.09
N PHE A 135 -20.51 0.74 3.32
CA PHE A 135 -19.58 -0.26 2.78
C PHE A 135 -18.89 -1.05 3.89
N LEU A 136 -18.31 -0.38 4.89
CA LEU A 136 -17.62 -1.04 6.00
C LEU A 136 -18.56 -1.91 6.86
N TYR A 137 -19.83 -1.50 6.98
CA TYR A 137 -20.86 -2.34 7.59
C TYR A 137 -21.06 -3.63 6.79
N TRP A 138 -21.18 -3.53 5.47
CA TRP A 138 -21.31 -4.70 4.60
C TRP A 138 -20.08 -5.62 4.69
N CYS A 139 -18.86 -5.07 4.71
CA CYS A 139 -17.62 -5.82 4.91
C CYS A 139 -17.67 -6.70 6.17
N ARG A 140 -18.15 -6.16 7.30
CA ARG A 140 -18.36 -6.94 8.54
C ARG A 140 -19.35 -8.09 8.34
N LYS A 141 -20.41 -7.88 7.55
CA LYS A 141 -21.43 -8.89 7.30
C LYS A 141 -20.96 -10.05 6.43
N ILE A 142 -20.01 -9.81 5.54
CA ILE A 142 -19.39 -10.88 4.74
C ILE A 142 -18.19 -11.54 5.45
N GLY A 143 -17.83 -11.08 6.65
CA GLY A 143 -16.81 -11.71 7.49
C GLY A 143 -15.41 -11.10 7.41
N VAL A 144 -15.26 -9.87 6.92
CA VAL A 144 -14.02 -9.10 7.10
C VAL A 144 -13.85 -8.82 8.60
N GLN A 145 -12.68 -9.19 9.15
CA GLN A 145 -12.38 -8.99 10.56
C GLN A 145 -11.98 -7.54 10.85
N GLU A 146 -12.27 -7.06 12.05
CA GLU A 146 -12.03 -5.67 12.48
C GLU A 146 -10.59 -5.16 12.23
N PRO A 147 -9.51 -5.95 12.42
CA PRO A 147 -8.15 -5.47 12.14
C PRO A 147 -7.85 -5.12 10.68
N TYR A 148 -8.71 -5.55 9.75
CA TYR A 148 -8.58 -5.23 8.32
C TYR A 148 -9.49 -4.09 7.89
N LEU A 149 -10.35 -3.58 8.77
CA LEU A 149 -11.26 -2.47 8.46
C LEU A 149 -10.56 -1.15 8.79
N PHE A 150 -10.67 -0.18 7.87
CA PHE A 150 -10.28 1.20 8.09
C PHE A 150 -11.46 2.02 8.63
N GLU A 151 -11.23 3.25 9.09
CA GLU A 151 -12.32 4.14 9.48
C GLU A 151 -12.83 5.00 8.32
N SER A 152 -14.12 5.30 8.31
CA SER A 152 -14.71 6.14 7.25
C SER A 152 -14.03 7.50 7.10
N GLU A 153 -13.61 8.13 8.20
CA GLU A 153 -12.88 9.41 8.17
C GLU A 153 -11.51 9.28 7.50
N ASP A 154 -10.85 8.13 7.63
CA ASP A 154 -9.50 7.94 7.09
C ASP A 154 -9.48 7.99 5.57
N LEU A 155 -10.49 7.43 4.90
CA LEU A 155 -10.59 7.49 3.44
C LEU A 155 -11.08 8.86 2.98
N VAL A 156 -12.10 9.44 3.62
CA VAL A 156 -12.62 10.77 3.28
C VAL A 156 -11.52 11.85 3.37
N LEU A 157 -10.62 11.71 4.34
CA LEU A 157 -9.50 12.63 4.56
C LEU A 157 -8.17 12.13 3.96
N LYS A 158 -8.19 10.99 3.24
CA LYS A 158 -7.03 10.37 2.57
C LYS A 158 -5.83 10.15 3.51
N ARG A 159 -6.09 9.82 4.78
CA ARG A 159 -5.08 9.66 5.84
C ARG A 159 -4.43 8.28 5.87
N GLN A 160 -5.22 7.23 5.64
CA GLN A 160 -4.78 5.83 5.77
C GLN A 160 -5.03 5.02 4.48
N PRO A 161 -4.40 5.40 3.35
CA PRO A 161 -4.64 4.74 2.06
C PRO A 161 -4.19 3.28 2.03
N LYS A 162 -3.17 2.92 2.82
CA LYS A 162 -2.66 1.54 2.90
C LYS A 162 -3.71 0.62 3.53
N GLU A 163 -4.35 1.07 4.59
CA GLU A 163 -5.39 0.37 5.34
C GLU A 163 -6.64 0.16 4.47
N VAL A 164 -6.97 1.16 3.64
CA VAL A 164 -8.02 1.03 2.61
C VAL A 164 -7.66 -0.09 1.62
N CYS A 165 -6.44 -0.10 1.09
CA CYS A 165 -6.00 -1.17 0.17
C CYS A 165 -6.05 -2.56 0.83
N LEU A 166 -5.56 -2.70 2.07
CA LEU A 166 -5.58 -3.96 2.81
C LEU A 166 -7.00 -4.46 3.06
N CYS A 167 -7.94 -3.56 3.38
CA CYS A 167 -9.34 -3.89 3.51
C CYS A 167 -9.91 -4.47 2.20
N LEU A 168 -9.63 -3.82 1.07
CA LEU A 168 -10.14 -4.26 -0.24
C LEU A 168 -9.53 -5.59 -0.68
N LEU A 169 -8.23 -5.80 -0.46
CA LEU A 169 -7.59 -7.11 -0.71
C LEU A 169 -8.26 -8.22 0.12
N GLN A 170 -8.61 -7.91 1.37
CA GLN A 170 -9.31 -8.87 2.23
C GLN A 170 -10.73 -9.17 1.74
N VAL A 171 -11.45 -8.17 1.23
CA VAL A 171 -12.75 -8.36 0.58
C VAL A 171 -12.61 -9.25 -0.65
N GLY A 172 -11.65 -8.98 -1.53
CA GLY A 172 -11.38 -9.81 -2.72
C GLY A 172 -11.10 -11.27 -2.38
N ARG A 173 -10.29 -11.52 -1.35
CA ARG A 173 -9.99 -12.88 -0.85
C ARG A 173 -11.22 -13.61 -0.29
N ILE A 174 -12.19 -12.89 0.29
CA ILE A 174 -13.45 -13.48 0.77
C ILE A 174 -14.38 -13.77 -0.40
N ALA A 175 -14.50 -12.84 -1.34
CA ALA A 175 -15.39 -12.96 -2.50
C ALA A 175 -14.95 -14.04 -3.50
N SER A 176 -13.68 -14.42 -3.50
CA SER A 176 -13.14 -15.48 -4.38
C SER A 176 -13.31 -16.92 -3.84
N ARG A 177 -13.99 -17.10 -2.70
CA ARG A 177 -14.21 -18.41 -2.05
C ARG A 177 -15.50 -19.06 -2.54
#